data_AF-A0A532V3L9-F1
#
_entry.id   AF-A0A532V3L9-F1
#
_cell.length_a   1.000
_cell.length_b   1.000
_cell.length_c   1.000
_cell.angle_alpha   90.00
_cell.angle_beta   90.00
_cell.angle_gamma   90.00
#
_symmetry.space_group_name_H-M   'P 1'
#
loop_
_entity.id
_entity.type
_entity.pdbx_description
1 polymer ?
#
loop_
_entity_poly.entity_id
_entity_poly.type
_entity_poly.pdbx_seq_one_letter_code
_entity_poly.pdbx_strand_id
1 'polypeptide(L)'
;MEITLTGKIILYADIAIFALFCLIILYWQINVLRGKAMSNPDGSTDDWHEQKLIYGIAVADIFVAIPVALTGIALIFGGLKIGYYLTGLASFWFLWANVMATVTSLRFERPRITLYWIIVYPFGVFLALIYIVWSIIYFEVIF
;
A
#
# COMPACT_ATOMS: atom_id res chain seq x y z
N MET A 1 2.95 8.08 27.50
CA MET A 1 3.35 9.16 26.57
C MET A 1 2.09 9.66 25.88
N GLU A 2 1.89 10.96 25.67
CA GLU A 2 0.72 11.45 24.93
C GLU A 2 1.15 11.84 23.51
N ILE A 3 0.37 11.50 22.48
CA ILE A 3 0.65 11.96 21.11
C ILE A 3 0.35 13.46 21.06
N THR A 4 1.36 14.26 20.71
CA THR A 4 1.20 15.71 20.53
C THR A 4 0.16 16.02 19.45
N LEU A 5 -0.40 17.23 19.46
CA LEU A 5 -1.35 17.64 18.41
C LEU A 5 -0.75 17.46 17.01
N THR A 6 0.50 17.88 16.81
CA THR A 6 1.25 17.68 15.56
C THR A 6 1.34 16.20 15.20
N GLY A 7 1.62 15.33 16.18
CA GLY A 7 1.67 13.89 15.94
C GLY A 7 0.32 13.31 15.53
N LYS A 8 -0.78 13.76 16.14
CA LYS A 8 -2.14 13.35 15.75
C LYS A 8 -2.45 13.77 14.31
N ILE A 9 -2.09 15.00 13.93
CA ILE A 9 -2.28 15.51 12.56
C ILE A 9 -1.51 14.66 11.56
N ILE A 10 -0.23 14.37 11.84
CA ILE A 10 0.62 13.54 10.97
C ILE A 10 0.03 12.13 10.82
N LEU A 11 -0.37 11.50 11.92
CA LEU A 11 -0.98 10.17 11.91
C LEU A 11 -2.26 10.12 11.06
N TYR A 12 -3.17 11.08 11.26
CA TYR A 12 -4.41 11.09 10.49
C TYR A 12 -4.19 11.45 9.01
N ALA A 13 -3.22 12.30 8.71
CA ALA A 13 -2.82 12.57 7.34
C ALA A 13 -2.26 11.31 6.66
N ASP A 14 -1.39 10.57 7.34
CA ASP A 14 -0.83 9.31 6.86
C ASP A 14 -1.94 8.26 6.62
N ILE A 15 -2.85 8.09 7.57
CA ILE A 15 -4.03 7.21 7.42
C ILE A 15 -4.89 7.61 6.22
N ALA A 16 -5.15 8.90 6.02
CA ALA A 16 -5.94 9.38 4.90
C ALA A 16 -5.24 9.12 3.54
N ILE A 17 -3.93 9.37 3.47
CA ILE A 17 -3.12 9.07 2.28
C ILE A 17 -3.10 7.57 2.02
N PHE A 18 -3.01 6.74 3.07
CA PHE A 18 -3.01 5.30 2.96
C PHE A 18 -4.35 4.75 2.44
N ALA A 19 -5.48 5.34 2.86
CA ALA A 19 -6.79 5.03 2.30
C ALA A 19 -6.88 5.37 0.80
N LEU A 20 -6.42 6.56 0.40
CA LEU A 20 -6.38 6.95 -1.02
C LEU A 20 -5.47 6.03 -1.84
N PHE A 21 -4.33 5.65 -1.28
CA PHE A 21 -3.41 4.71 -1.89
C PHE A 21 -4.06 3.33 -2.11
N CYS A 22 -4.82 2.82 -1.13
CA CYS A 22 -5.58 1.59 -1.27
C CYS A 22 -6.58 1.65 -2.43
N LEU A 23 -7.27 2.78 -2.64
CA LEU A 23 -8.21 2.96 -3.74
C LEU A 23 -7.51 2.98 -5.10
N ILE A 24 -6.33 3.61 -5.17
CA ILE A 24 -5.49 3.60 -6.38
C ILE A 24 -5.06 2.17 -6.70
N ILE A 25 -4.49 1.45 -5.73
CA ILE A 25 -4.10 0.04 -5.91
C ILE A 25 -5.31 -0.78 -6.35
N LEU A 26 -6.46 -0.63 -5.69
CA LEU A 26 -7.68 -1.38 -6.02
C LEU A 26 -8.02 -1.26 -7.50
N TYR A 27 -7.97 -0.05 -8.05
CA TYR A 27 -8.20 0.18 -9.47
C TYR A 27 -7.22 -0.60 -10.36
N TRP A 28 -5.93 -0.57 -10.03
CA TRP A 28 -4.90 -1.30 -10.78
C TRP A 28 -5.09 -2.81 -10.69
N GLN A 29 -5.29 -3.36 -9.50
CA GLN A 29 -5.46 -4.79 -9.29
C GLN A 29 -6.73 -5.33 -9.98
N ILE A 30 -7.81 -4.54 -10.03
CA ILE A 30 -9.02 -4.92 -10.77
C ILE A 30 -8.71 -5.04 -12.27
N ASN A 31 -7.87 -4.16 -12.81
CA ASN A 31 -7.46 -4.25 -14.22
C ASN A 31 -6.58 -5.47 -14.48
N VAL A 32 -5.65 -5.80 -13.57
CA VAL A 32 -4.85 -7.03 -13.63
C VAL A 32 -5.75 -8.27 -13.64
N LEU A 33 -6.71 -8.38 -12.71
CA LEU A 33 -7.63 -9.53 -12.67
C LEU A 33 -8.58 -9.59 -13.88
N ARG A 34 -8.80 -8.48 -14.58
CA ARG A 34 -9.52 -8.43 -15.87
C ARG A 34 -8.65 -8.81 -17.06
N GLY A 35 -7.41 -9.22 -16.82
CA GLY A 35 -6.47 -9.65 -17.84
C GLY A 35 -5.75 -8.53 -18.56
N LYS A 36 -5.87 -7.28 -18.10
CA LYS A 36 -5.19 -6.15 -18.73
C LYS A 36 -3.74 -6.08 -18.27
N ALA A 37 -2.83 -5.95 -19.22
CA ALA A 37 -1.45 -5.58 -18.94
C ALA A 37 -1.38 -4.09 -18.56
N MET A 38 -0.49 -3.73 -17.64
CA MET A 38 -0.39 -2.36 -17.14
C MET A 38 0.60 -1.57 -17.98
N SER A 39 0.10 -0.59 -18.73
CA SER A 39 0.95 0.29 -19.54
C SER A 39 1.63 1.34 -18.67
N ASN A 40 2.96 1.33 -18.68
CA ASN A 40 3.77 2.31 -17.97
C ASN A 40 4.03 3.55 -18.86
N PRO A 41 4.25 4.74 -18.28
CA PRO A 41 4.45 5.97 -19.06
C PRO A 41 5.77 6.00 -19.84
N ASP A 42 6.69 5.11 -19.52
CA ASP A 42 7.93 4.93 -20.27
C ASP A 42 7.76 4.03 -21.50
N GLY A 43 6.54 3.52 -21.73
CA GLY A 43 6.18 2.64 -22.84
C GLY A 43 6.40 1.16 -22.54
N SER A 44 6.91 0.80 -21.36
CA SER A 44 6.95 -0.60 -20.91
C SER A 44 5.56 -1.09 -20.52
N THR A 45 5.40 -2.41 -20.43
CA THR A 45 4.13 -3.03 -20.04
C THR A 45 4.38 -4.09 -18.98
N ASP A 46 3.83 -3.90 -17.79
CA ASP A 46 3.85 -4.95 -16.77
C ASP A 46 2.75 -5.97 -17.10
N ASP A 47 3.14 -7.08 -17.73
CA ASP A 47 2.23 -8.16 -18.06
C ASP A 47 2.23 -9.27 -16.99
N TRP A 48 1.08 -9.44 -16.35
CA TRP A 48 0.84 -10.47 -15.35
C TRP A 48 0.88 -11.90 -15.92
N HIS A 49 0.71 -12.08 -17.24
CA HIS A 49 0.85 -13.38 -17.89
C HIS A 49 2.29 -13.90 -17.82
N GLU A 50 3.26 -12.99 -17.89
CA GLU A 50 4.69 -13.31 -17.78
C GLU A 50 5.13 -13.34 -16.30
N GLN A 51 4.49 -12.52 -15.46
CA GLN A 51 4.86 -12.30 -14.07
C GLN A 51 3.74 -12.73 -13.13
N LYS A 52 3.55 -14.05 -12.98
CA LYS A 52 2.47 -14.65 -12.16
C LYS A 52 2.41 -14.14 -10.71
N LEU A 53 3.52 -13.65 -10.17
CA LEU A 53 3.56 -13.01 -8.86
C LEU A 53 2.61 -11.80 -8.79
N ILE A 54 2.56 -10.98 -9.84
CA ILE A 54 1.68 -9.80 -9.92
C ILE A 54 0.21 -10.23 -9.83
N TYR A 55 -0.15 -11.32 -10.50
CA TYR A 55 -1.50 -11.88 -10.38
C TYR A 55 -1.81 -12.34 -8.94
N GLY A 56 -0.87 -13.02 -8.28
CA GLY A 56 -1.01 -13.42 -6.88
C GLY A 56 -1.18 -12.23 -5.92
N ILE A 57 -0.39 -11.17 -6.13
CA ILE A 57 -0.53 -9.90 -5.40
C ILE A 57 -1.90 -9.28 -5.66
N ALA A 58 -2.37 -9.24 -6.91
CA ALA A 58 -3.67 -8.67 -7.26
C ALA A 58 -4.84 -9.37 -6.54
N VAL A 59 -4.80 -10.70 -6.46
CA VAL A 59 -5.80 -11.49 -5.71
C VAL A 59 -5.74 -11.15 -4.21
N ALA A 60 -4.54 -11.17 -3.62
CA ALA A 60 -4.37 -10.89 -2.20
C ALA A 60 -4.77 -9.45 -1.84
N ASP A 61 -4.45 -8.47 -2.68
CA ASP A 61 -4.81 -7.06 -2.50
C ASP A 61 -6.33 -6.89 -2.50
N ILE A 62 -7.03 -7.41 -3.52
CA ILE A 62 -8.48 -7.23 -3.68
C ILE A 62 -9.28 -7.92 -2.57
N PHE A 63 -8.93 -9.16 -2.23
CA PHE A 63 -9.75 -9.98 -1.35
C PHE A 63 -9.33 -9.92 0.11
N VAL A 64 -8.10 -9.46 0.41
CA VAL A 64 -7.56 -9.46 1.78
C VAL A 64 -7.02 -8.08 2.16
N ALA A 65 -5.97 -7.61 1.51
CA ALA A 65 -5.20 -6.48 2.05
C ALA A 65 -5.98 -5.15 2.02
N ILE A 66 -6.64 -4.83 0.90
CA ILE A 66 -7.43 -3.60 0.77
C ILE A 66 -8.67 -3.65 1.68
N PRO A 67 -9.47 -4.72 1.72
CA PRO A 67 -10.54 -4.85 2.70
C PRO A 67 -10.07 -4.70 4.15
N VAL A 68 -8.95 -5.34 4.52
CA VAL A 68 -8.38 -5.25 5.88
C VAL A 68 -7.92 -3.82 6.18
N ALA A 69 -7.22 -3.16 5.26
CA ALA A 69 -6.80 -1.76 5.42
C ALA A 69 -7.99 -0.82 5.57
N LEU A 70 -8.96 -0.84 4.64
CA LEU A 70 -10.11 0.06 4.68
C LEU A 70 -10.98 -0.18 5.92
N THR A 71 -11.15 -1.44 6.32
CA THR A 71 -11.83 -1.78 7.58
C THR A 71 -11.06 -1.26 8.78
N GLY A 72 -9.75 -1.47 8.82
CA GLY A 72 -8.88 -0.96 9.87
C GLY A 72 -8.98 0.56 10.02
N ILE A 73 -8.90 1.28 8.91
CA ILE A 73 -9.02 2.73 8.84
C ILE A 73 -10.40 3.20 9.33
N ALA A 74 -11.48 2.56 8.87
CA ALA A 74 -12.83 2.88 9.32
C ALA A 74 -12.99 2.69 10.84
N LEU A 75 -12.42 1.62 11.40
CA LEU A 75 -12.45 1.34 12.83
C LEU A 75 -11.61 2.34 13.64
N ILE A 76 -10.48 2.83 13.10
CA ILE A 76 -9.71 3.93 13.73
C ILE A 76 -10.59 5.18 13.87
N PHE A 77 -11.28 5.59 12.79
CA PHE A 77 -12.19 6.74 12.85
C PHE A 77 -13.42 6.48 13.74
N GLY A 78 -13.83 5.23 13.88
CA GLY A 78 -14.86 4.80 14.85
C GLY A 78 -14.37 4.73 16.30
N GLY A 79 -13.10 5.05 16.58
CA GLY A 79 -12.52 5.02 17.92
C GLY A 79 -12.17 3.62 18.44
N LEU A 80 -12.15 2.61 17.57
CA LEU A 80 -11.87 1.22 17.94
C LEU A 80 -10.39 0.89 17.74
N LYS A 81 -9.71 0.56 18.84
CA LYS A 81 -8.27 0.23 18.86
C LYS A 81 -7.86 -0.88 17.89
N ILE A 82 -8.75 -1.86 17.64
CA ILE A 82 -8.49 -2.95 16.69
C ILE A 82 -8.17 -2.43 15.27
N GLY A 83 -8.68 -1.25 14.91
CA GLY A 83 -8.40 -0.63 13.63
C GLY A 83 -6.91 -0.34 13.39
N TYR A 84 -6.16 -0.01 14.44
CA TYR A 84 -4.71 0.21 14.34
C TYR A 84 -3.94 -1.09 14.07
N TYR A 85 -4.36 -2.21 14.68
CA TYR A 85 -3.75 -3.52 14.41
C TYR A 85 -4.01 -3.98 12.97
N LEU A 86 -5.24 -3.81 12.48
CA LEU A 86 -5.60 -4.20 11.10
C LEU A 86 -4.87 -3.34 10.07
N THR A 87 -4.82 -2.03 10.30
CA THR A 87 -4.06 -1.12 9.42
C THR A 87 -2.57 -1.46 9.45
N GLY A 88 -2.00 -1.75 10.62
CA GLY A 88 -0.62 -2.19 10.75
C GLY A 88 -0.32 -3.49 10.01
N LEU A 89 -1.19 -4.50 10.13
CA LEU A 89 -1.08 -5.75 9.38
C LEU A 89 -1.10 -5.50 7.87
N ALA A 90 -2.02 -4.65 7.40
CA ALA A 90 -2.07 -4.26 6.00
C ALA A 90 -0.80 -3.52 5.56
N SER A 91 -0.25 -2.62 6.39
CA SER A 91 1.02 -1.93 6.10
C SER A 91 2.17 -2.91 5.88
N PHE A 92 2.30 -3.98 6.68
CA PHE A 92 3.32 -5.00 6.42
C PHE A 92 3.14 -5.69 5.07
N TRP A 93 1.90 -6.00 4.70
CA TRP A 93 1.62 -6.56 3.38
C TRP A 93 1.96 -5.58 2.26
N PHE A 94 1.49 -4.33 2.35
CA PHE A 94 1.76 -3.32 1.32
C PHE A 94 3.25 -3.01 1.19
N LEU A 95 4.01 -3.00 2.29
CA LEU A 95 5.46 -2.90 2.26
C LEU A 95 6.06 -4.03 1.40
N TRP A 96 5.73 -5.28 1.72
CA TRP A 96 6.25 -6.43 1.00
C TRP A 96 5.81 -6.43 -0.48
N ALA A 97 4.53 -6.23 -0.75
CA ALA A 97 3.97 -6.26 -2.11
C ALA A 97 4.59 -5.16 -3.00
N ASN A 98 4.76 -3.94 -2.49
CA ASN A 98 5.38 -2.84 -3.23
C ASN A 98 6.88 -3.09 -3.46
N VAL A 99 7.60 -3.66 -2.49
CA VAL A 99 9.00 -4.08 -2.71
C VAL A 99 9.09 -5.12 -3.82
N MET A 100 8.22 -6.15 -3.79
CA MET A 100 8.21 -7.20 -4.79
C MET A 100 7.85 -6.66 -6.18
N ALA A 101 6.83 -5.82 -6.29
CA ALA A 101 6.45 -5.17 -7.55
C ALA A 101 7.60 -4.29 -8.09
N THR A 102 8.24 -3.50 -7.23
CA THR A 102 9.38 -2.64 -7.60
C THR A 102 10.55 -3.47 -8.13
N VAL A 103 10.95 -4.53 -7.40
CA VAL A 103 12.07 -5.40 -7.81
C VAL A 103 11.73 -6.13 -9.11
N THR A 104 10.49 -6.55 -9.29
CA THR A 104 10.04 -7.24 -10.50
C THR A 104 10.10 -6.30 -11.70
N SER A 105 9.56 -5.09 -11.59
CA SER A 105 9.65 -4.05 -12.63
C SER A 105 11.11 -3.74 -12.99
N LEU A 106 11.99 -3.50 -12.01
CA LEU A 106 13.42 -3.24 -12.25
C LEU A 106 14.13 -4.40 -12.96
N ARG A 107 13.82 -5.64 -12.58
CA ARG A 107 14.51 -6.83 -13.10
C ARG A 107 14.08 -7.19 -14.52
N PHE A 108 12.77 -7.16 -14.78
CA PHE A 108 12.20 -7.70 -16.00
C PHE A 108 11.93 -6.62 -17.05
N GLU A 109 11.46 -5.44 -16.64
CA GLU A 109 11.04 -4.38 -17.57
C GLU A 109 12.12 -3.34 -17.84
N ARG A 110 13.14 -3.23 -16.97
CA ARG A 110 14.20 -2.20 -17.03
C ARG A 110 13.63 -0.80 -17.33
N PRO A 111 12.67 -0.35 -16.52
CA PRO A 111 11.88 0.84 -16.81
C PRO A 111 12.75 2.10 -16.78
N ARG A 112 12.29 3.16 -17.46
CA ARG A 112 12.82 4.51 -17.23
C ARG A 112 12.22 5.02 -15.93
N ILE A 113 13.08 5.39 -14.99
CA ILE A 113 12.67 5.93 -13.68
C ILE A 113 12.07 7.32 -13.87
N THR A 114 10.74 7.38 -13.93
CA THR A 114 9.94 8.61 -13.99
C THR A 114 9.25 8.87 -12.65
N LEU A 115 8.72 10.09 -12.44
CA LEU A 115 7.94 10.40 -11.23
C LEU A 115 6.74 9.47 -11.08
N TYR A 116 6.06 9.16 -12.17
CA TYR A 116 4.94 8.22 -12.15
C TYR A 116 5.38 6.82 -11.75
N TRP A 117 6.50 6.32 -12.28
CA TRP A 117 7.06 5.05 -11.85
C TRP A 117 7.33 5.04 -10.34
N ILE A 118 7.90 6.12 -9.79
CA ILE A 118 8.12 6.25 -8.34
C ILE A 118 6.81 6.19 -7.56
N ILE A 119 5.76 6.87 -8.05
CA ILE A 119 4.44 6.89 -7.40
C ILE A 119 3.76 5.52 -7.44
N VAL A 120 3.94 4.75 -8.50
CA VAL A 120 3.29 3.46 -8.68
C VAL A 120 4.01 2.34 -7.93
N TYR A 121 5.34 2.31 -7.95
CA TYR A 121 6.11 1.17 -7.44
C TYR A 121 6.66 1.42 -6.02
N PRO A 122 7.68 2.29 -5.80
CA PRO A 122 8.26 2.43 -4.47
C PRO A 122 7.46 3.32 -3.52
N PHE A 123 6.52 4.15 -3.97
CA PHE A 123 5.82 5.07 -3.06
C PHE A 123 5.04 4.35 -1.95
N GLY A 124 4.40 3.22 -2.27
CA GLY A 124 3.70 2.40 -1.27
C GLY A 124 4.60 1.84 -0.17
N VAL A 125 5.89 1.61 -0.47
CA VAL A 125 6.90 1.21 0.52
C VAL A 125 7.04 2.28 1.59
N PHE A 126 7.14 3.55 1.18
CA PHE A 126 7.31 4.66 2.11
C PHE A 126 6.08 4.85 2.99
N LEU A 127 4.87 4.84 2.41
CA LEU A 127 3.63 4.96 3.18
C LEU A 127 3.50 3.84 4.22
N ALA A 128 3.73 2.60 3.80
CA ALA A 128 3.67 1.46 4.70
C ALA A 128 4.71 1.56 5.83
N LEU A 129 5.95 1.95 5.52
CA LEU A 129 7.00 2.12 6.52
C LEU A 129 6.69 3.23 7.51
N ILE A 130 6.16 4.37 7.05
CA ILE A 130 5.78 5.48 7.94
C ILE A 130 4.78 4.99 8.97
N TYR A 131 3.72 4.30 8.54
CA TYR A 131 2.71 3.76 9.45
C TYR A 131 3.28 2.72 10.43
N ILE A 132 4.14 1.80 9.95
CA ILE A 132 4.78 0.78 10.80
C ILE A 132 5.66 1.45 11.86
N VAL A 133 6.55 2.37 11.45
CA VAL A 133 7.44 3.10 12.36
C VAL A 133 6.63 3.89 13.37
N TRP A 134 5.56 4.55 12.93
CA TRP A 134 4.66 5.29 13.81
C TRP A 134 4.00 4.39 14.85
N SER A 135 3.51 3.22 14.43
CA SER A 135 2.87 2.23 15.29
C SER A 135 3.83 1.67 16.33
N ILE A 136 5.12 1.55 16.01
CA ILE A 136 6.17 1.12 16.94
C ILE A 136 6.51 2.23 17.94
N ILE A 137 6.74 3.46 17.46
CA ILE A 137 7.12 4.60 18.33
C ILE A 137 6.02 4.92 19.35
N TYR A 138 4.76 4.88 18.91
CA TYR A 138 3.60 5.22 19.72
C TYR A 138 2.83 4.00 20.21
N PHE A 139 3.48 2.83 20.26
CA PHE A 139 2.84 1.55 20.59
C PHE A 139 2.00 1.65 21.88
N GLU A 140 2.59 2.11 22.98
CA GLU A 140 1.94 2.27 24.30
C GLU A 140 0.75 3.24 24.33
N VAL A 141 0.61 4.08 23.31
CA VAL A 141 -0.46 5.08 23.22
C VAL A 141 -1.58 4.60 22.31
N ILE A 142 -1.21 3.87 21.27
CA ILE A 142 -2.12 3.31 20.27
C ILE A 142 -2.77 2.03 20.79
N PHE A 143 -1.99 1.20 21.49
CA PHE A 143 -2.36 -0.13 21.99
C PHE A 143 -2.49 -0.10 23.50
#